data_AF-A0AAE7BD72-F1
#
_entry.id   AF-A0AAE7BD72-F1
#
_cell.length_a   1.000
_cell.length_b   1.000
_cell.length_c   1.000
_cell.angle_alpha   90.00
_cell.angle_beta   90.00
_cell.angle_gamma   90.00
#
_symmetry.space_group_name_H-M   'P 1'
#
loop_
_entity.id
_entity.type
_entity.pdbx_description
1 polymer ?
#
loop_
_entity_poly.entity_id
_entity_poly.type
_entity_poly.pdbx_seq_one_letter_code
_entity_poly.pdbx_strand_id
1 'polypeptide(L)'
;MKKPKGVSHYLVLRDLINGIDVREKSDVLFYLTSRIENIKCDLNKKGIDFIEDITKESTYSKYKPYILKPSKDNIQKAEDLIQIYATDEVLEFLEKAKNTNNGK
;
A
#
# COMPACT_ATOMS: atom_id res chain seq x y z
N MET A 1 4.38 13.83 14.77
CA MET A 1 3.76 14.43 13.56
C MET A 1 2.43 13.75 13.29
N LYS A 2 1.42 14.49 12.84
CA LYS A 2 0.15 13.89 12.39
C LYS A 2 0.38 13.22 11.03
N LYS A 3 -0.22 12.05 10.82
CA LYS A 3 -0.13 11.32 9.54
C LYS A 3 -0.97 12.05 8.47
N PRO A 4 -0.39 12.44 7.32
CA PRO A 4 -1.15 13.01 6.22
C PRO A 4 -2.24 12.07 5.71
N LYS A 5 -3.28 12.64 5.10
CA LYS A 5 -4.25 11.83 4.35
C LYS A 5 -3.54 11.21 3.15
N GLY A 6 -3.93 9.99 2.78
CA GLY A 6 -3.38 9.31 1.60
C GLY A 6 -2.08 8.54 1.84
N VAL A 7 -1.30 8.80 2.91
CA VAL A 7 -0.03 8.06 3.17
C VAL A 7 -0.20 6.55 3.13
N SER A 8 -1.26 6.00 3.74
CA SER A 8 -1.49 4.55 3.70
C SER A 8 -1.79 4.04 2.30
N HIS A 9 -2.54 4.82 1.49
CA HIS A 9 -2.88 4.43 0.12
C HIS A 9 -1.64 4.46 -0.77
N TYR A 10 -0.83 5.51 -0.65
CA TYR A 10 0.47 5.62 -1.33
C TYR A 10 1.35 4.41 -1.01
N LEU A 11 1.55 4.11 0.27
CA LEU A 11 2.43 3.05 0.73
C LEU A 11 1.96 1.65 0.32
N VAL A 12 0.66 1.36 0.43
CA VAL A 12 0.10 0.08 0.00
C VAL A 12 0.22 -0.08 -1.51
N LEU A 13 -0.18 0.95 -2.28
CA LEU A 13 -0.14 0.88 -3.74
C LEU A 13 1.31 0.77 -4.26
N ARG A 14 2.25 1.52 -3.68
CA ARG A 14 3.68 1.43 -3.99
C ARG A 14 4.21 0.02 -3.80
N ASP A 15 3.93 -0.58 -2.65
CA ASP A 15 4.45 -1.90 -2.32
C ASP A 15 3.84 -2.97 -3.23
N LEU A 16 2.54 -2.87 -3.54
CA LEU A 16 1.86 -3.77 -4.48
C LEU A 16 2.39 -3.64 -5.91
N ILE A 17 2.69 -2.43 -6.40
CA ILE A 17 3.34 -2.20 -7.70
C ILE A 17 4.71 -2.88 -7.74
N ASN A 18 5.45 -2.87 -6.63
CA ASN A 18 6.75 -3.53 -6.51
C ASN A 18 6.66 -5.04 -6.19
N GLY A 19 5.46 -5.62 -6.20
CA GLY A 19 5.26 -7.05 -5.90
C GLY A 19 5.53 -7.46 -4.44
N ILE A 20 5.52 -6.49 -3.52
CA ILE A 20 5.76 -6.72 -2.09
C ILE A 20 4.42 -7.10 -1.42
N ASP A 21 4.42 -8.18 -0.62
CA ASP A 21 3.26 -8.53 0.21
C ASP A 21 3.12 -7.50 1.36
N VAL A 22 2.09 -6.67 1.26
CA VAL A 22 1.82 -5.57 2.22
C VAL A 22 1.45 -6.06 3.62
N ARG A 23 1.27 -7.36 3.82
CA ARG A 23 0.91 -7.98 5.12
C ARG A 23 2.10 -8.68 5.79
N GLU A 24 3.26 -8.81 5.11
CA GLU A 24 4.51 -9.25 5.75
C GLU A 24 5.00 -8.24 6.79
N LYS A 25 4.54 -6.99 6.68
CA LYS A 25 4.79 -5.96 7.68
C LYS A 25 3.80 -6.15 8.83
N SER A 26 4.33 -6.51 10.01
CA SER A 26 3.66 -6.34 11.32
C SER A 26 2.95 -4.97 11.35
N ASP A 27 1.82 -4.82 12.06
CA ASP A 27 1.06 -3.57 12.21
C ASP A 27 1.97 -2.38 12.63
N VAL A 28 2.73 -1.82 11.69
CA VAL A 28 3.52 -0.61 11.88
C VAL A 28 2.54 0.55 11.71
N LEU A 29 2.86 1.73 12.25
CA LEU A 29 2.14 3.02 12.12
C LEU A 29 1.49 3.31 10.74
N PHE A 30 1.94 2.63 9.69
CA PHE A 30 1.52 2.78 8.31
C PHE A 30 0.56 1.72 7.78
N TYR A 31 0.66 0.47 8.22
CA TYR A 31 -0.02 -0.70 7.68
C TYR A 31 -0.87 -1.35 8.78
N LEU A 32 -2.00 -0.75 9.12
CA LEU A 32 -3.00 -1.47 9.93
C LEU A 32 -3.70 -2.45 9.01
N THR A 33 -3.65 -3.73 9.33
CA THR A 33 -4.25 -4.82 8.54
C THR A 33 -5.72 -4.58 8.18
N SER A 34 -6.52 -4.03 9.11
CA SER A 34 -7.92 -3.65 8.86
C SER A 34 -8.06 -2.47 7.90
N ARG A 35 -7.05 -1.60 7.78
CA ARG A 35 -7.00 -0.53 6.79
C ARG A 35 -6.54 -1.02 5.42
N ILE A 36 -5.74 -2.09 5.36
CA ILE A 36 -5.28 -2.67 4.10
C ILE A 36 -6.48 -3.14 3.27
N GLU A 37 -7.44 -3.86 3.86
CA GLU A 37 -8.67 -4.27 3.14
C GLU A 37 -9.55 -3.08 2.75
N ASN A 38 -9.66 -2.05 3.59
CA ASN A 38 -10.39 -0.83 3.23
C ASN A 38 -9.73 -0.09 2.06
N ILE A 39 -8.39 -0.03 2.03
CA ILE A 39 -7.62 0.56 0.94
C ILE A 39 -7.80 -0.26 -0.33
N LYS A 40 -7.72 -1.60 -0.25
CA LYS A 40 -8.01 -2.49 -1.39
C LYS A 40 -9.40 -2.22 -1.96
N CYS A 41 -10.43 -2.16 -1.11
CA CYS A 41 -11.80 -1.84 -1.54
C CYS A 41 -11.88 -0.48 -2.23
N ASP A 42 -11.21 0.54 -1.70
CA ASP A 42 -11.18 1.88 -2.30
C ASP A 42 -10.42 1.94 -3.63
N LEU A 43 -9.27 1.26 -3.72
CA LEU A 43 -8.50 1.12 -4.96
C LEU A 43 -9.29 0.34 -6.03
N ASN A 44 -10.04 -0.68 -5.63
CA ASN A 44 -10.90 -1.43 -6.54
C ASN A 44 -12.02 -0.56 -7.13
N LYS A 45 -12.65 0.29 -6.29
CA LYS A 45 -13.61 1.31 -6.77
C LYS A 45 -12.98 2.32 -7.74
N LYS A 46 -11.67 2.52 -7.67
CA LYS A 46 -10.89 3.35 -8.59
C LYS A 46 -10.38 2.60 -9.82
N GLY A 47 -10.81 1.36 -10.01
CA GLY A 47 -10.55 0.56 -11.20
C GLY A 47 -9.24 -0.24 -11.16
N ILE A 48 -8.66 -0.44 -9.97
CA ILE A 48 -7.51 -1.32 -9.76
C ILE A 48 -7.99 -2.75 -9.45
N ASP A 49 -7.59 -3.69 -10.28
CA ASP A 49 -7.90 -5.10 -10.11
C ASP A 49 -6.84 -5.81 -9.26
N PHE A 50 -7.30 -6.70 -8.41
CA PHE A 50 -6.47 -7.53 -7.54
C PHE A 50 -6.77 -9.00 -7.78
N ILE A 51 -5.78 -9.85 -7.57
CA ILE A 51 -5.94 -11.30 -7.49
C ILE A 51 -5.53 -11.75 -6.09
N GLU A 52 -6.28 -12.69 -5.52
CA GLU A 52 -5.86 -13.35 -4.29
C GLU A 52 -4.71 -14.29 -4.59
N ASP A 53 -3.61 -14.12 -3.87
CA ASP A 53 -2.52 -15.08 -3.87
C ASP A 53 -2.87 -16.20 -2.90
N ILE A 54 -3.38 -17.31 -3.42
CA ILE A 54 -3.74 -18.48 -2.61
C ILE A 54 -2.53 -19.31 -2.16
N THR A 55 -1.32 -18.97 -2.62
CA THR A 55 -0.09 -19.74 -2.35
C THR A 55 0.62 -19.30 -1.08
N LYS A 56 0.24 -18.14 -0.52
CA LYS A 56 0.87 -17.58 0.68
C LYS A 56 -0.11 -17.52 1.84
N GLU A 57 0.30 -18.09 2.98
CA GLU A 57 -0.40 -17.89 4.24
C GLU A 57 0.01 -16.55 4.87
N SER A 58 -0.89 -15.94 5.62
CA SER A 58 -0.64 -14.68 6.31
C SER A 58 -0.31 -14.95 7.78
N THR A 59 0.84 -14.49 8.24
CA THR A 59 1.20 -14.61 9.66
C THR A 59 0.33 -13.71 10.55
N TYR A 60 -0.21 -12.62 10.00
CA TYR A 60 -0.78 -11.51 10.79
C TYR A 60 -2.25 -11.21 10.48
N SER A 61 -2.88 -11.88 9.50
CA SER A 61 -4.30 -11.63 9.15
C SER A 61 -5.04 -12.89 8.71
N LYS A 62 -6.36 -12.90 8.91
CA LYS A 62 -7.24 -13.94 8.34
C LYS A 62 -7.56 -13.74 6.86
N TYR A 63 -7.15 -12.59 6.28
CA TYR A 63 -7.39 -12.28 4.88
C TYR A 63 -6.30 -12.90 4.03
N LYS A 64 -6.65 -13.42 2.85
CA LYS A 64 -5.66 -13.96 1.90
C LYS A 64 -4.80 -12.83 1.29
N PRO A 65 -3.54 -13.11 0.93
CA PRO A 65 -2.74 -12.10 0.25
C PRO A 65 -3.36 -11.73 -1.06
N TYR A 66 -3.05 -10.53 -1.50
CA TYR A 66 -3.46 -10.09 -2.80
C TYR A 66 -2.33 -9.34 -3.47
N ILE A 67 -2.24 -9.52 -4.77
CA ILE A 67 -1.33 -8.80 -5.64
C ILE A 67 -2.13 -8.07 -6.71
N LEU A 68 -1.52 -7.10 -7.36
CA LEU A 68 -2.13 -6.49 -8.54
C LEU A 68 -2.34 -7.56 -9.61
N LYS A 69 -3.52 -7.57 -10.23
CA LYS A 69 -3.75 -8.42 -11.39
C LYS A 69 -2.73 -8.05 -12.48
N PRO A 70 -1.91 -9.00 -12.97
CA PRO A 70 -0.85 -8.69 -13.92
C PRO A 70 -1.46 -8.44 -15.30
N SER A 71 -1.76 -7.18 -15.59
CA SER A 71 -2.09 -6.71 -16.93
C SER A 71 -1.49 -5.32 -17.14
N LYS A 72 -1.11 -5.02 -18.38
CA LYS A 72 -0.51 -3.73 -18.73
C LYS A 72 -1.41 -2.56 -18.32
N ASP A 73 -2.70 -2.65 -18.61
CA ASP A 73 -3.68 -1.61 -18.27
C ASP A 73 -3.85 -1.42 -16.76
N ASN A 74 -3.84 -2.51 -15.98
CA ASN A 74 -4.00 -2.42 -14.53
C ASN A 74 -2.76 -1.85 -13.85
N ILE A 75 -1.57 -2.23 -14.33
CA ILE A 75 -0.31 -1.67 -13.85
C ILE A 75 -0.23 -0.18 -14.19
N GLN A 76 -0.58 0.22 -15.42
CA GLN A 76 -0.59 1.64 -15.79
C GLN A 76 -1.55 2.44 -14.91
N LYS A 77 -2.77 1.95 -14.68
CA LYS A 77 -3.72 2.62 -13.76
C LYS A 77 -3.18 2.73 -12.34
N ALA A 78 -2.47 1.71 -11.86
CA ALA A 78 -1.85 1.75 -10.54
C ALA A 78 -0.74 2.81 -10.49
N GLU A 79 0.08 2.90 -11.53
CA GLU A 79 1.13 3.93 -11.70
C GLU A 79 0.57 5.35 -11.81
N ASP A 80 -0.55 5.54 -12.50
CA ASP A 80 -1.22 6.84 -12.58
C ASP A 80 -1.83 7.23 -11.23
N LEU A 81 -2.48 6.27 -10.57
CA LEU A 81 -3.18 6.50 -9.31
C LEU A 81 -2.22 6.75 -8.13
N ILE A 82 -1.03 6.13 -8.12
CA ILE A 82 -0.03 6.40 -7.09
C ILE A 82 0.47 7.85 -7.14
N GLN A 83 0.53 8.48 -8.33
CA GLN A 83 0.91 9.90 -8.45
C GLN A 83 -0.08 10.81 -7.73
N ILE A 84 -1.37 10.46 -7.72
CA ILE A 84 -2.40 11.24 -7.01
C ILE A 84 -2.17 11.20 -5.49
N TYR A 85 -1.65 10.09 -4.96
CA TYR A 85 -1.34 9.97 -3.54
C TYR A 85 0.06 10.47 -3.16
N ALA A 86 0.94 10.66 -4.15
CA ALA A 86 2.30 11.16 -3.98
C ALA A 86 2.34 12.68 -3.78
N THR A 87 1.50 13.22 -2.89
CA THR A 87 1.50 14.65 -2.60
C THR A 87 2.77 15.06 -1.85
N ASP A 88 3.18 16.31 -1.98
CA ASP A 88 4.36 16.85 -1.27
C ASP A 88 4.28 16.57 0.24
N GLU A 89 3.09 16.74 0.84
CA GLU A 89 2.86 16.44 2.25
C GLU A 89 3.13 14.96 2.60
N VAL A 90 2.72 14.03 1.73
CA VAL A 90 2.97 12.58 1.90
C VAL A 90 4.45 12.27 1.74
N LEU A 91 5.10 12.82 0.71
CA LEU A 91 6.51 12.57 0.41
C LEU A 91 7.43 13.13 1.50
N GLU A 92 7.22 14.38 1.93
CA GLU A 92 7.96 15.00 3.03
C GLU A 92 7.78 14.23 4.34
N PHE A 93 6.56 13.78 4.62
CA PHE A 93 6.28 13.02 5.83
C PHE A 93 7.07 11.70 5.85
N LEU A 94 7.14 11.00 4.71
CA LEU A 94 7.91 9.75 4.60
C LEU A 94 9.41 9.99 4.70
N GLU A 95 9.91 11.06 4.11
CA GLU A 95 11.33 11.45 4.20
C GLU A 95 11.73 11.76 5.66
N LYS A 96 10.94 12.59 6.34
CA LYS A 96 11.15 12.92 7.77
C LYS A 96 11.10 11.66 8.64
N ALA A 97 10.17 10.74 8.37
CA ALA A 97 10.08 9.47 9.09
C ALA A 97 11.33 8.59 8.88
N LYS A 98 11.88 8.54 7.67
CA LYS A 98 13.12 7.81 7.36
C LYS A 98 14.32 8.40 8.10
N ASN A 99 14.46 9.73 8.09
CA ASN A 99 15.56 10.42 8.76
C ASN A 99 15.51 10.28 10.29
N THR A 100 14.30 10.19 10.86
CA THR A 100 14.12 9.94 12.31
C THR A 100 14.50 8.52 12.72
N ASN A 101 14.30 7.54 11.84
CA ASN A 101 14.64 6.13 12.12
C ASN A 101 16.12 5.79 11.84
N ASN A 102 16.80 6.52 10.94
CA ASN A 102 18.22 6.33 10.65
C ASN A 102 19.17 7.09 11.60
N GLY A 103 18.62 7.94 12.47
CA GLY A 103 19.38 8.69 13.49
C GLY A 103 19.40 8.04 14.88
N LYS A 104 19.01 6.76 14.98
CA LYS A 104 19.09 5.94 16.19
C LYS A 104 20.01 4.75 15.98
#